data_AF-A0A0B5QD14-F1
#
_entry.id   AF-A0A0B5QD14-F1
#
_cell.length_a   1.000
_cell.length_b   1.000
_cell.length_c   1.000
_cell.angle_alpha   90.00
_cell.angle_beta   90.00
_cell.angle_gamma   90.00
#
_symmetry.space_group_name_H-M   'P 1'
#
loop_
_entity.id
_entity.type
_entity.pdbx_description
1 polymer ?
#
loop_
_entity_poly.entity_id
_entity_poly.type
_entity_poly.pdbx_seq_one_letter_code
_entity_poly.pdbx_strand_id
1 'polypeptide(L)'
;MKDLEVIKELPIIKTNFKDVKVSLKETIAKYRGIVVTEEGLQDCKATQKELAGLRNKIDDFRKTVKKDMEVPIREFEGQCKELMGLISDAEQPIKEGITIFDNKRREEKRNKALELIQESIQAYQLNEKYSSNLTVLDKYLNLSASAKSVKEDIAQRAASLAKEQQDELKLKEIEKSTILATIESANVNIKSKLKFEDFDRYINMNYPLDKIVKEINIRAEAISKAENPPEPPKEEIKPIDKVNEQKVIHTHSKLVQKQAKEIETLYFYELRVVANGENMLKLKELVQSEGFKYETLNKGIFKK
;
A
#
# COMPACT_ATOMS: atom_id res chain seq x y z
N MET A 1 0.05 27.40 -43.40
CA MET A 1 0.45 28.43 -42.41
C MET A 1 1.55 29.25 -43.05
N LYS A 2 1.60 30.57 -42.84
CA LYS A 2 2.75 31.38 -43.28
C LYS A 2 3.80 31.35 -42.17
N ASP A 3 5.06 31.24 -42.54
CA ASP A 3 6.16 31.24 -41.59
C ASP A 3 6.52 32.68 -41.20
N LEU A 4 7.12 32.85 -40.01
CA LEU A 4 7.60 34.14 -39.56
C LEU A 4 8.89 34.49 -40.31
N GLU A 5 8.86 35.55 -41.13
CA GLU A 5 10.03 36.04 -41.84
C GLU A 5 10.67 37.20 -41.06
N VAL A 6 11.99 37.13 -40.83
CA VAL A 6 12.73 38.17 -40.10
C VAL A 6 13.72 38.85 -41.03
N ILE A 7 13.51 40.14 -41.27
CA ILE A 7 14.48 41.02 -41.92
C ILE A 7 15.31 41.66 -40.79
N LYS A 8 16.61 41.35 -40.74
CA LYS A 8 17.51 41.86 -39.69
C LYS A 8 18.57 42.78 -40.27
N GLU A 9 18.76 43.94 -39.65
CA GLU A 9 19.91 44.82 -39.86
C GLU A 9 20.67 44.96 -38.54
N LEU A 10 21.98 44.74 -38.57
CA LEU A 10 22.81 44.89 -37.38
C LEU A 10 22.99 46.37 -37.08
N PRO A 11 22.80 46.82 -35.83
CA PRO A 11 22.95 48.23 -35.53
C PRO A 11 24.42 48.65 -35.56
N ILE A 12 24.72 49.73 -36.30
CA ILE A 12 26.06 50.31 -36.39
C ILE A 12 26.14 51.50 -35.42
N ILE A 13 26.86 51.34 -34.31
CA ILE A 13 27.09 52.43 -33.35
C ILE A 13 28.38 53.19 -33.74
N LYS A 14 28.23 54.42 -34.22
CA LYS A 14 29.35 55.35 -34.44
C LYS A 14 29.44 56.31 -33.26
N THR A 15 30.64 56.54 -32.74
CA THR A 15 30.88 57.46 -31.62
C THR A 15 32.05 58.39 -31.95
N ASN A 16 32.03 59.60 -31.40
CA ASN A 16 33.15 60.54 -31.40
C ASN A 16 34.18 60.19 -30.30
N PHE A 17 34.38 58.90 -30.02
CA PHE A 17 35.20 58.41 -28.91
C PHE A 17 36.60 58.99 -28.89
N LYS A 18 37.23 59.15 -30.07
CA LYS A 18 38.58 59.71 -30.19
C LYS A 18 38.63 61.13 -29.66
N ASP A 19 37.69 61.98 -30.06
CA ASP A 19 37.63 63.39 -29.69
C ASP A 19 37.34 63.55 -28.19
N VAL A 20 36.35 62.80 -27.69
CA VAL A 20 35.99 62.79 -26.26
C VAL A 20 37.13 62.28 -25.39
N LYS A 21 37.87 61.26 -25.84
CA LYS A 21 39.02 60.72 -25.10
C LYS A 21 40.17 61.73 -25.01
N VAL A 22 40.42 62.50 -26.07
CA VAL A 22 41.46 63.55 -26.06
C VAL A 22 41.06 64.67 -25.09
N SER A 23 39.84 65.21 -25.22
CA SER A 23 39.33 66.25 -24.32
C SER A 23 39.29 65.82 -22.85
N LEU A 24 38.91 64.56 -22.57
CA LEU A 24 38.88 64.02 -21.22
C LEU A 24 40.29 63.88 -20.63
N LYS A 25 41.28 63.48 -21.44
CA LYS A 25 42.69 63.40 -20.99
C LYS A 25 43.23 64.77 -20.61
N GLU A 26 42.95 65.81 -21.39
CA GLU A 26 43.36 67.19 -21.11
C GLU A 26 42.69 67.72 -19.84
N THR A 27 41.40 67.43 -19.66
CA THR A 27 40.64 67.84 -18.49
C THR A 27 41.15 67.14 -17.22
N ILE A 28 41.42 65.83 -17.28
CA ILE A 28 41.92 65.06 -16.13
C ILE A 28 43.39 65.39 -15.82
N ALA A 29 44.19 65.80 -16.81
CA ALA A 29 45.60 66.16 -16.59
C ALA A 29 45.76 67.33 -15.61
N LYS A 30 44.81 68.28 -15.58
CA LYS A 30 44.77 69.41 -14.63
C LYS A 30 44.65 68.98 -13.16
N TYR A 31 44.16 67.77 -12.93
CA TYR A 31 43.95 67.20 -11.60
C TYR A 31 45.02 66.19 -11.18
N ARG A 32 46.01 65.93 -12.05
CA ARG A 32 47.12 65.02 -11.72
C ARG A 32 48.10 65.73 -10.79
N GLY A 33 48.39 65.10 -9.64
CA GLY A 33 49.37 65.61 -8.67
C GLY A 33 48.80 66.56 -7.61
N ILE A 34 47.47 66.72 -7.52
CA ILE A 34 46.84 67.44 -6.41
C ILE A 34 47.11 66.67 -5.10
N VAL A 35 47.72 67.34 -4.13
CA VAL A 35 47.92 66.85 -2.76
C VAL A 35 46.87 67.50 -1.87
N VAL A 36 46.10 66.69 -1.15
CA VAL A 36 45.02 67.17 -0.28
C VAL A 36 45.63 67.75 0.99
N THR A 37 45.47 69.06 1.20
CA THR A 37 45.81 69.78 2.44
C THR A 37 44.54 70.24 3.16
N GLU A 38 44.62 70.58 4.45
CA GLU A 38 43.44 71.00 5.23
C GLU A 38 42.77 72.25 4.65
N GLU A 39 43.55 73.22 4.17
CA GLU A 39 43.06 74.45 3.54
C GLU A 39 42.43 74.20 2.16
N GLY A 40 42.88 73.18 1.41
CA GLY A 40 42.41 72.86 0.04
C GLY A 40 41.36 71.73 -0.04
N LEU A 41 40.86 71.23 1.09
CA LEU A 41 39.99 70.06 1.14
C LEU A 41 38.63 70.28 0.43
N GLN A 42 38.07 71.48 0.51
CA GLN A 42 36.80 71.82 -0.15
C GLN A 42 36.91 71.75 -1.68
N ASP A 43 37.99 72.31 -2.25
CA ASP A 43 38.22 72.30 -3.69
C ASP A 43 38.51 70.89 -4.23
N CYS A 44 39.21 70.07 -3.43
CA CYS A 44 39.41 68.66 -3.75
C CYS A 44 38.07 67.89 -3.80
N LYS A 45 37.15 68.15 -2.86
CA LYS A 45 35.81 67.54 -2.85
C LYS A 45 34.96 68.01 -4.05
N ALA A 46 35.03 69.28 -4.42
CA ALA A 46 34.36 69.81 -5.60
C ALA A 46 34.86 69.11 -6.88
N THR A 47 36.18 69.03 -7.04
CA THR A 47 36.84 68.35 -8.17
C THR A 47 36.45 66.86 -8.25
N GLN A 48 36.43 66.16 -7.11
CA GLN A 48 36.01 64.76 -7.06
C GLN A 48 34.55 64.59 -7.51
N LYS A 49 33.66 65.49 -7.09
CA LYS A 49 32.25 65.50 -7.47
C LYS A 49 32.08 65.72 -8.99
N GLU A 50 32.86 66.61 -9.58
CA GLU A 50 32.85 66.84 -11.03
C GLU A 50 33.31 65.61 -11.81
N LEU A 51 34.42 64.97 -11.43
CA LEU A 51 34.91 63.74 -12.06
C LEU A 51 33.90 62.59 -11.92
N ALA A 52 33.27 62.44 -10.75
CA ALA A 52 32.20 61.48 -10.54
C ALA A 52 31.00 61.77 -11.45
N GLY A 53 30.63 63.05 -11.62
CA GLY A 53 29.58 63.49 -12.54
C GLY A 53 29.88 63.15 -14.00
N LEU A 54 31.11 63.39 -14.47
CA LEU A 54 31.53 63.00 -15.82
C LEU A 54 31.48 61.47 -16.03
N ARG A 55 31.93 60.69 -15.04
CA ARG A 55 31.84 59.23 -15.08
C ARG A 55 30.39 58.77 -15.21
N ASN A 56 29.50 59.33 -14.39
CA ASN A 56 28.09 58.96 -14.40
C ASN A 56 27.43 59.32 -15.74
N LYS A 57 27.72 60.50 -16.32
CA LYS A 57 27.22 60.89 -17.66
C LYS A 57 27.60 59.89 -18.75
N ILE A 58 28.83 59.38 -18.75
CA ILE A 58 29.28 58.37 -19.73
C ILE A 58 28.50 57.06 -19.53
N ASP A 59 28.31 56.63 -18.28
CA ASP A 59 27.57 55.40 -17.98
C ASP A 59 26.07 55.54 -18.31
N ASP A 60 25.47 56.70 -18.06
CA ASP A 60 24.07 56.99 -18.39
C ASP A 60 23.85 57.06 -19.89
N PHE A 61 24.80 57.65 -20.65
CA PHE A 61 24.79 57.60 -22.11
C PHE A 61 24.83 56.16 -22.62
N ARG A 62 25.74 55.32 -22.10
CA ARG A 62 25.82 53.89 -22.43
C ARG A 62 24.50 53.17 -22.15
N LYS A 63 23.90 53.39 -20.98
CA LYS A 63 22.62 52.77 -20.58
C LYS A 63 21.48 53.20 -21.50
N THR A 64 21.41 54.49 -21.83
CA THR A 64 20.35 55.06 -22.69
C THR A 64 20.43 54.47 -24.09
N VAL A 65 21.60 54.55 -24.73
CA VAL A 65 21.81 53.97 -26.08
C VAL A 65 21.50 52.48 -26.09
N LYS A 66 21.97 51.72 -25.09
CA LYS A 66 21.64 50.29 -24.97
C LYS A 66 20.12 50.07 -24.87
N LYS A 67 19.42 50.85 -24.05
CA LYS A 67 17.98 50.73 -23.85
C LYS A 67 17.22 51.00 -25.14
N ASP A 68 17.58 52.06 -25.86
CA ASP A 68 16.93 52.45 -27.11
C ASP A 68 17.12 51.37 -28.19
N MET A 69 18.31 50.78 -28.26
CA MET A 69 18.61 49.69 -29.19
C MET A 69 17.97 48.35 -28.82
N GLU A 70 17.65 48.14 -27.54
CA GLU A 70 16.90 46.96 -27.09
C GLU A 70 15.39 47.05 -27.38
N VAL A 71 14.84 48.24 -27.64
CA VAL A 71 13.41 48.44 -27.94
C VAL A 71 12.92 47.52 -29.06
N PRO A 72 13.51 47.51 -30.28
CA PRO A 72 13.04 46.65 -31.37
C PRO A 72 13.18 45.15 -31.05
N ILE A 73 14.16 44.77 -30.22
CA ILE A 73 14.32 43.38 -29.76
C ILE A 73 13.17 43.00 -28.84
N ARG A 74 12.80 43.87 -27.90
CA ARG A 74 11.68 43.64 -26.98
C ARG A 74 10.34 43.61 -27.72
N GLU A 75 10.16 44.45 -28.72
CA GLU A 75 8.99 44.44 -29.59
C GLU A 75 8.88 43.13 -30.36
N PHE A 76 9.97 42.65 -30.96
CA PHE A 76 10.02 41.36 -31.63
C PHE A 76 9.72 40.19 -30.67
N GLU A 77 10.30 40.19 -29.47
CA GLU A 77 9.98 39.21 -28.44
C GLU A 77 8.50 39.26 -28.03
N GLY A 78 7.94 40.46 -27.93
CA GLY A 78 6.52 40.69 -27.67
C GLY A 78 5.62 40.10 -28.74
N GLN A 79 5.92 40.36 -30.02
CA GLN A 79 5.20 39.80 -31.17
C GLN A 79 5.27 38.26 -31.17
N CYS A 80 6.44 37.68 -30.90
CA CYS A 80 6.58 36.22 -30.78
C CYS A 80 5.72 35.66 -29.64
N LYS A 81 5.70 36.33 -28.48
CA LYS A 81 4.89 35.92 -27.33
C LYS A 81 3.39 36.03 -27.60
N GLU A 82 2.96 37.07 -28.31
CA GLU A 82 1.57 37.23 -28.73
C GLU A 82 1.14 36.09 -29.66
N LEU A 83 1.97 35.75 -30.67
CA LEU A 83 1.70 34.62 -31.56
C LEU A 83 1.65 33.28 -30.81
N MET A 84 2.57 33.03 -29.87
CA MET A 84 2.51 31.85 -29.00
C MET A 84 1.26 31.85 -28.12
N GLY A 85 0.83 33.02 -27.63
CA GLY A 85 -0.41 33.19 -26.86
C GLY A 85 -1.63 32.77 -27.66
N LEU A 86 -1.77 33.25 -28.91
CA LEU A 86 -2.86 32.87 -29.80
C LEU A 86 -2.92 31.35 -30.05
N ILE A 87 -1.76 30.70 -30.19
CA ILE A 87 -1.69 29.24 -30.32
C ILE A 87 -2.13 28.57 -29.02
N SER A 88 -1.62 29.03 -27.88
CA SER A 88 -1.97 28.48 -26.56
C SER A 88 -3.47 28.59 -26.28
N ASP A 89 -4.08 29.72 -26.58
CA ASP A 89 -5.52 29.98 -26.38
C ASP A 89 -6.38 29.04 -27.22
N ALA A 90 -5.92 28.71 -28.44
CA ALA A 90 -6.58 27.72 -29.29
C ALA A 90 -6.31 26.27 -28.86
N GLU A 91 -5.11 25.96 -28.37
CA GLU A 91 -4.73 24.62 -27.91
C GLU A 91 -5.40 24.22 -26.60
N GLN A 92 -5.61 25.16 -25.68
CA GLN A 92 -6.13 24.88 -24.34
C GLN A 92 -7.49 24.15 -24.36
N PRO A 93 -8.55 24.65 -25.03
CA PRO A 93 -9.83 23.95 -25.06
C PRO A 93 -9.74 22.60 -25.79
N ILE A 94 -8.81 22.44 -26.74
CA ILE A 94 -8.58 21.15 -27.42
C ILE A 94 -7.98 20.14 -26.44
N LYS A 95 -6.95 20.53 -25.67
CA LYS A 95 -6.34 19.67 -24.64
C LYS A 95 -7.33 19.29 -23.54
N GLU A 96 -8.12 20.25 -23.09
CA GLU A 96 -9.20 20.01 -22.11
C GLU A 96 -10.26 19.06 -22.69
N GLY A 97 -10.69 19.30 -23.94
CA GLY A 97 -11.64 18.44 -24.65
C GLY A 97 -11.13 17.00 -24.79
N ILE A 98 -9.88 16.81 -25.23
CA ILE A 98 -9.24 15.48 -25.31
C ILE A 98 -9.28 14.79 -23.95
N THR A 99 -8.91 15.51 -22.89
CA THR A 99 -8.90 14.96 -21.52
C THR A 99 -10.29 14.53 -21.06
N ILE A 100 -11.32 15.35 -21.34
CA ILE A 100 -12.72 15.03 -21.02
C ILE A 100 -13.18 13.77 -21.77
N PHE A 101 -12.92 13.69 -23.08
CA PHE A 101 -13.32 12.54 -23.90
C PHE A 101 -12.57 11.27 -23.52
N ASP A 102 -11.27 11.35 -23.23
CA ASP A 102 -10.48 10.21 -22.80
C ASP A 102 -10.92 9.72 -21.41
N ASN A 103 -11.21 10.63 -20.48
CA ASN A 103 -11.77 10.27 -19.18
C ASN A 103 -13.14 9.60 -19.34
N LYS A 104 -14.02 10.16 -20.19
CA LYS A 104 -15.32 9.57 -20.49
C LYS A 104 -15.19 8.15 -21.07
N ARG A 105 -14.28 7.96 -22.03
CA ARG A 105 -13.99 6.63 -22.60
C ARG A 105 -13.45 5.65 -21.57
N ARG A 106 -12.60 6.09 -20.63
CA ARG A 106 -12.10 5.26 -19.54
C ARG A 106 -13.22 4.84 -18.59
N GLU A 107 -14.13 5.75 -18.24
CA GLU A 107 -15.31 5.43 -17.44
C GLU A 107 -16.28 4.49 -18.16
N GLU A 108 -16.52 4.68 -19.47
CA GLU A 108 -17.31 3.74 -20.26
C GLU A 108 -16.69 2.32 -20.27
N LYS A 109 -15.36 2.22 -20.35
CA LYS A 109 -14.66 0.93 -20.24
C LYS A 109 -14.76 0.35 -18.83
N ARG A 110 -14.71 1.18 -17.79
CA ARG A 110 -14.93 0.75 -16.41
C ARG A 110 -16.30 0.11 -16.23
N ASN A 111 -17.34 0.78 -16.72
CA ASN A 111 -18.72 0.30 -16.63
C ASN A 111 -18.88 -1.03 -17.38
N LYS A 112 -18.35 -1.13 -18.59
CA LYS A 112 -18.34 -2.39 -19.36
C LYS A 112 -17.59 -3.51 -18.63
N ALA A 113 -16.46 -3.21 -17.99
CA ALA A 113 -15.75 -4.21 -17.20
C ALA A 113 -16.56 -4.67 -15.98
N LEU A 114 -17.27 -3.75 -15.31
CA LEU A 114 -18.18 -4.09 -14.22
C LEU A 114 -19.35 -4.97 -14.68
N GLU A 115 -19.96 -4.65 -15.82
CA GLU A 115 -21.00 -5.47 -16.44
C GLU A 115 -20.48 -6.89 -16.74
N LEU A 116 -19.31 -7.01 -17.38
CA LEU A 116 -18.69 -8.31 -17.68
C LEU A 116 -18.32 -9.10 -16.42
N ILE A 117 -17.89 -8.41 -15.36
CA ILE A 117 -17.63 -9.01 -14.04
C ILE A 117 -18.93 -9.57 -13.46
N GLN A 118 -20.01 -8.80 -13.48
CA GLN A 118 -21.31 -9.22 -12.96
C GLN A 118 -21.87 -10.41 -13.75
N GLU A 119 -21.81 -10.37 -15.08
CA GLU A 119 -22.16 -11.49 -15.96
C GLU A 119 -21.34 -12.74 -15.60
N SER A 120 -20.03 -12.57 -15.36
CA SER A 120 -19.14 -13.69 -15.01
C SER A 120 -19.46 -14.24 -13.61
N ILE A 121 -19.74 -13.39 -12.62
CA ILE A 121 -20.15 -13.82 -11.28
C ILE A 121 -21.42 -14.70 -11.36
N GLN A 122 -22.40 -14.29 -12.17
CA GLN A 122 -23.62 -15.05 -12.39
C GLN A 122 -23.35 -16.36 -13.14
N ALA A 123 -22.59 -16.31 -14.23
CA ALA A 123 -22.27 -17.48 -15.06
C ALA A 123 -21.51 -18.57 -14.28
N TYR A 124 -20.60 -18.16 -13.38
CA TYR A 124 -19.79 -19.07 -12.56
C TYR A 124 -20.39 -19.33 -11.16
N GLN A 125 -21.53 -18.74 -10.82
CA GLN A 125 -22.23 -18.87 -9.53
C GLN A 125 -21.29 -18.62 -8.33
N LEU A 126 -20.49 -17.56 -8.42
CA LEU A 126 -19.56 -17.19 -7.34
C LEU A 126 -20.34 -16.65 -6.14
N ASN A 127 -20.02 -17.14 -4.95
CA ASN A 127 -20.55 -16.61 -3.70
C ASN A 127 -19.90 -15.26 -3.35
N GLU A 128 -20.38 -14.58 -2.31
CA GLU A 128 -19.87 -13.26 -1.90
C GLU A 128 -18.38 -13.25 -1.57
N LYS A 129 -17.86 -14.32 -0.96
CA LYS A 129 -16.45 -14.47 -0.59
C LYS A 129 -15.54 -14.45 -1.82
N TYR A 130 -15.92 -15.13 -2.90
CA TYR A 130 -15.11 -15.21 -4.12
C TYR A 130 -15.40 -14.08 -5.12
N SER A 131 -16.67 -13.69 -5.27
CA SER A 131 -17.06 -12.59 -6.17
C SER A 131 -16.41 -11.27 -5.79
N SER A 132 -16.22 -10.99 -4.49
CA SER A 132 -15.52 -9.79 -4.00
C SER A 132 -14.07 -9.68 -4.50
N ASN A 133 -13.43 -10.80 -4.86
CA ASN A 133 -12.07 -10.82 -5.40
C ASN A 133 -12.02 -10.51 -6.90
N LEU A 134 -13.16 -10.50 -7.59
CA LEU A 134 -13.26 -10.21 -9.02
C LEU A 134 -13.43 -8.69 -9.24
N THR A 135 -12.34 -7.95 -9.08
CA THR A 135 -12.28 -6.49 -9.22
C THR A 135 -11.89 -6.02 -10.63
N VAL A 136 -12.24 -4.77 -10.95
CA VAL A 136 -11.79 -4.07 -12.16
C VAL A 136 -10.30 -3.76 -12.03
N LEU A 137 -9.51 -4.15 -13.04
CA LEU A 137 -8.08 -3.85 -13.11
C LEU A 137 -7.80 -2.63 -13.99
N ASP A 138 -6.75 -1.87 -13.66
CA ASP A 138 -6.35 -0.68 -14.41
C ASP A 138 -6.08 -0.98 -15.89
N LYS A 139 -5.57 -2.18 -16.19
CA LYS A 139 -5.33 -2.63 -17.57
C LYS A 139 -6.59 -2.66 -18.43
N TYR A 140 -7.77 -2.78 -17.83
CA TYR A 140 -9.06 -2.75 -18.54
C TYR A 140 -9.47 -1.33 -18.93
N LEU A 141 -8.98 -0.32 -18.21
CA LEU A 141 -9.26 1.09 -18.44
C LEU A 141 -8.39 1.67 -19.57
N ASN A 142 -7.31 1.01 -19.95
CA ASN A 142 -6.43 1.46 -21.04
C ASN A 142 -7.22 1.65 -22.34
N LEU A 143 -7.05 2.79 -23.02
CA LEU A 143 -7.76 3.10 -24.27
C LEU A 143 -7.45 2.09 -25.39
N SER A 144 -6.26 1.49 -25.38
CA SER A 144 -5.84 0.42 -26.31
C SER A 144 -6.37 -0.98 -25.95
N ALA A 145 -6.88 -1.21 -24.74
CA ALA A 145 -7.38 -2.52 -24.34
C ALA A 145 -8.64 -2.90 -25.14
N SER A 146 -8.63 -4.10 -25.73
CA SER A 146 -9.77 -4.60 -26.50
C SER A 146 -10.85 -5.18 -25.57
N ALA A 147 -12.12 -5.04 -25.94
CA ALA A 147 -13.23 -5.63 -25.17
C ALA A 147 -13.09 -7.16 -25.06
N LYS A 148 -12.59 -7.81 -26.11
CA LYS A 148 -12.33 -9.26 -26.14
C LYS A 148 -11.31 -9.68 -25.09
N SER A 149 -10.14 -9.02 -25.05
CA SER A 149 -9.10 -9.34 -24.07
C SER A 149 -9.54 -9.09 -22.63
N VAL A 150 -10.37 -8.06 -22.40
CA VAL A 150 -10.93 -7.78 -21.06
C VAL A 150 -11.89 -8.90 -20.66
N LYS A 151 -12.80 -9.31 -21.55
CA LYS A 151 -13.75 -10.39 -21.31
C LYS A 151 -13.05 -11.72 -21.02
N GLU A 152 -12.04 -12.08 -21.81
CA GLU A 152 -11.27 -13.32 -21.64
C GLU A 152 -10.55 -13.36 -20.28
N ASP A 153 -9.90 -12.25 -19.90
CA ASP A 153 -9.18 -12.16 -18.62
C ASP A 153 -10.13 -12.23 -17.42
N ILE A 154 -11.29 -11.55 -17.49
CA ILE A 154 -12.33 -11.65 -16.44
C ILE A 154 -12.85 -13.08 -16.34
N ALA A 155 -13.18 -13.72 -17.47
CA ALA A 155 -13.68 -15.09 -17.49
C ALA A 155 -12.66 -16.08 -16.93
N GLN A 156 -11.38 -15.93 -17.27
CA GLN A 156 -10.32 -16.77 -16.72
C GLN A 156 -10.19 -16.61 -15.20
N ARG A 157 -10.21 -15.36 -14.69
CA ARG A 157 -10.18 -15.10 -13.25
C ARG A 157 -11.41 -15.65 -12.54
N ALA A 158 -12.59 -15.50 -13.12
CA ALA A 158 -13.83 -16.04 -12.59
C ALA A 158 -13.81 -17.57 -12.54
N ALA A 159 -13.29 -18.23 -13.58
CA ALA A 159 -13.12 -19.68 -13.61
C ALA A 159 -12.16 -20.19 -12.54
N SER A 160 -11.05 -19.50 -12.30
CA SER A 160 -10.12 -19.84 -11.21
C SER A 160 -10.79 -19.74 -9.84
N LEU A 161 -11.53 -18.65 -9.59
CA LEU A 161 -12.28 -18.47 -8.35
C LEU A 161 -13.39 -19.50 -8.18
N ALA A 162 -14.07 -19.87 -9.27
CA ALA A 162 -15.11 -20.90 -9.25
C ALA A 162 -14.53 -22.27 -8.87
N LYS A 163 -13.33 -22.59 -9.38
CA LYS A 163 -12.61 -23.81 -9.01
C LYS A 163 -12.26 -23.81 -7.52
N GLU A 164 -11.70 -22.72 -7.00
CA GLU A 164 -11.40 -22.59 -5.57
C GLU A 164 -12.65 -22.77 -4.69
N GLN A 165 -13.78 -22.18 -5.10
CA GLN A 165 -15.06 -22.36 -4.43
C GLN A 165 -15.51 -23.82 -4.43
N GLN A 166 -15.45 -24.49 -5.58
CA GLN A 166 -15.84 -25.90 -5.69
C GLN A 166 -14.93 -26.80 -4.86
N ASP A 167 -13.62 -26.53 -4.83
CA ASP A 167 -12.67 -27.31 -4.05
C ASP A 167 -12.91 -27.12 -2.53
N GLU A 168 -13.25 -25.91 -2.08
CA GLU A 168 -13.67 -25.67 -0.68
C GLU A 168 -14.97 -26.42 -0.34
N LEU A 169 -15.96 -26.41 -1.23
CA LEU A 169 -17.22 -27.13 -1.03
C LEU A 169 -17.01 -28.65 -0.95
N LYS A 170 -16.21 -29.21 -1.86
CA LYS A 170 -15.85 -30.63 -1.85
C LYS A 170 -15.12 -31.01 -0.57
N LEU A 171 -14.21 -30.17 -0.09
CA LEU A 171 -13.49 -30.42 1.16
C LEU A 171 -14.48 -30.52 2.34
N LYS A 172 -15.41 -29.58 2.46
CA LYS A 172 -16.46 -29.60 3.49
C LYS A 172 -17.37 -30.82 3.37
N GLU A 173 -17.68 -31.25 2.15
CA GLU A 173 -18.48 -32.46 1.91
C GLU A 173 -17.74 -33.74 2.34
N ILE A 174 -16.44 -33.84 2.04
CA ILE A 174 -15.59 -34.95 2.47
C ILE A 174 -15.46 -34.98 3.99
N GLU A 175 -15.24 -33.83 4.63
CA GLU A 175 -15.20 -33.70 6.09
C GLU A 175 -16.51 -34.19 6.72
N LYS A 176 -17.65 -33.70 6.20
CA LYS A 176 -18.98 -34.11 6.66
C LYS A 176 -19.21 -35.62 6.48
N SER A 177 -18.88 -36.16 5.31
CA SER A 177 -19.01 -37.60 5.01
C SER A 177 -18.15 -38.44 5.95
N THR A 178 -16.92 -38.02 6.23
CA THR A 178 -16.00 -38.71 7.14
C THR A 178 -16.53 -38.73 8.58
N ILE A 179 -17.07 -37.60 9.05
CA ILE A 179 -17.70 -37.50 10.37
C ILE A 179 -18.90 -38.45 10.45
N LEU A 180 -19.79 -38.43 9.45
CA LEU A 180 -20.96 -39.30 9.41
C LEU A 180 -20.57 -40.79 9.41
N ALA A 181 -19.62 -41.20 8.57
CA ALA A 181 -19.13 -42.57 8.52
C ALA A 181 -18.52 -43.03 9.86
N THR A 182 -17.79 -42.13 10.53
CA THR A 182 -17.20 -42.40 11.85
C THR A 182 -18.30 -42.59 12.91
N ILE A 183 -19.32 -41.72 12.92
CA ILE A 183 -20.47 -41.83 13.81
C ILE A 183 -21.22 -43.14 13.56
N GLU A 184 -21.45 -43.49 12.30
CA GLU A 184 -22.17 -44.70 11.91
C GLU A 184 -21.43 -45.96 12.37
N SER A 185 -20.10 -45.99 12.22
CA SER A 185 -19.24 -47.06 12.73
C SER A 185 -19.27 -47.15 14.26
N ALA A 186 -19.13 -46.02 14.95
CA ALA A 186 -19.19 -45.96 16.41
C ALA A 186 -20.56 -46.42 16.96
N ASN A 187 -21.62 -46.02 16.26
CA ASN A 187 -23.01 -46.36 16.60
C ASN A 187 -23.30 -47.85 16.53
N VAL A 188 -22.52 -48.68 15.81
CA VAL A 188 -22.73 -50.14 15.80
C VAL A 188 -22.61 -50.73 17.22
N ASN A 189 -21.72 -50.19 18.04
CA ASN A 189 -21.31 -50.79 19.32
C ASN A 189 -21.95 -50.15 20.57
N ILE A 190 -22.88 -49.20 20.39
CA ILE A 190 -23.55 -48.47 21.47
C ILE A 190 -25.07 -48.46 21.27
N LYS A 191 -25.85 -48.49 22.36
CA LYS A 191 -27.32 -48.38 22.33
C LYS A 191 -27.75 -46.93 22.21
N SER A 192 -27.11 -46.04 22.94
CA SER A 192 -27.34 -44.59 22.91
C SER A 192 -26.61 -43.99 21.71
N LYS A 193 -27.33 -43.84 20.59
CA LYS A 193 -26.74 -43.42 19.32
C LYS A 193 -26.29 -41.95 19.36
N LEU A 194 -25.06 -41.72 18.91
CA LEU A 194 -24.53 -40.41 18.60
C LEU A 194 -25.13 -39.88 17.30
N LYS A 195 -25.32 -38.56 17.21
CA LYS A 195 -25.84 -37.86 16.04
C LYS A 195 -24.83 -36.85 15.53
N PHE A 196 -24.98 -36.43 14.28
CA PHE A 196 -24.08 -35.43 13.67
C PHE A 196 -24.14 -34.10 14.44
N GLU A 197 -25.34 -33.71 14.86
CA GLU A 197 -25.62 -32.46 15.58
C GLU A 197 -24.89 -32.40 16.94
N ASP A 198 -24.55 -33.55 17.54
CA ASP A 198 -23.80 -33.61 18.80
C ASP A 198 -22.37 -33.04 18.67
N PHE A 199 -21.90 -32.87 17.43
CA PHE A 199 -20.57 -32.39 17.09
C PHE A 199 -20.58 -31.03 16.37
N ASP A 200 -21.74 -30.40 16.18
CA ASP A 200 -21.88 -29.10 15.51
C ASP A 200 -20.97 -28.03 16.12
N ARG A 201 -20.78 -28.04 17.45
CA ARG A 201 -19.86 -27.11 18.12
C ARG A 201 -18.44 -27.21 17.58
N TYR A 202 -17.92 -28.43 17.39
CA TYR A 202 -16.55 -28.62 16.89
C TYR A 202 -16.44 -28.24 15.41
N ILE A 203 -17.47 -28.57 14.62
CA ILE A 203 -17.54 -28.26 13.19
C ILE A 203 -17.58 -26.74 12.97
N ASN A 204 -18.46 -26.04 13.69
CA ASN A 204 -18.61 -24.58 13.59
C ASN A 204 -17.40 -23.82 14.13
N MET A 205 -16.68 -24.39 15.10
CA MET A 205 -15.39 -23.86 15.56
C MET A 205 -14.22 -24.25 14.66
N ASN A 206 -14.49 -24.90 13.52
CA ASN A 206 -13.50 -25.28 12.52
C ASN A 206 -12.36 -26.15 13.09
N TYR A 207 -12.69 -27.05 14.03
CA TYR A 207 -11.74 -27.99 14.62
C TYR A 207 -11.14 -28.92 13.55
N PRO A 208 -9.87 -29.33 13.69
CA PRO A 208 -9.26 -30.31 12.79
C PRO A 208 -10.09 -31.62 12.74
N LEU A 209 -10.28 -32.17 11.53
CA LEU A 209 -11.09 -33.37 11.32
C LEU A 209 -10.63 -34.56 12.20
N ASP A 210 -9.32 -34.73 12.38
CA ASP A 210 -8.76 -35.81 13.21
C ASP A 210 -9.16 -35.67 14.69
N LYS A 211 -9.29 -34.45 15.20
CA LYS A 211 -9.74 -34.17 16.57
C LYS A 211 -11.21 -34.50 16.72
N ILE A 212 -12.04 -34.17 15.73
CA ILE A 212 -13.47 -34.49 15.73
C ILE A 212 -13.66 -36.01 15.72
N VAL A 213 -12.93 -36.72 14.85
CA VAL A 213 -12.95 -38.19 14.78
C VAL A 213 -12.53 -38.83 16.11
N LYS A 214 -11.48 -38.30 16.75
CA LYS A 214 -11.06 -38.77 18.10
C LYS A 214 -12.14 -38.54 19.15
N GLU A 215 -12.78 -37.37 19.16
CA GLU A 215 -13.85 -37.04 20.10
C GLU A 215 -15.07 -37.96 19.92
N ILE A 216 -15.45 -38.28 18.67
CA ILE A 216 -16.51 -39.25 18.38
C ILE A 216 -16.21 -40.60 19.03
N ASN A 217 -15.00 -41.12 18.82
CA ASN A 217 -14.58 -42.41 19.38
C ASN A 217 -14.52 -42.38 20.92
N ILE A 218 -14.02 -41.29 21.52
CA ILE A 218 -13.98 -41.12 22.98
C ILE A 218 -15.39 -41.15 23.58
N ARG A 219 -16.35 -40.42 22.97
CA ARG A 219 -17.75 -40.42 23.43
C ARG A 219 -18.39 -41.79 23.26
N ALA A 220 -18.16 -42.46 22.14
CA ALA A 220 -18.68 -43.81 21.90
C ALA A 220 -18.12 -44.82 22.93
N GLU A 221 -16.83 -44.77 23.24
CA GLU A 221 -16.23 -45.60 24.28
C GLU A 221 -16.82 -45.31 25.68
N ALA A 222 -17.02 -44.03 26.01
CA ALA A 222 -17.61 -43.64 27.28
C ALA A 222 -19.06 -44.16 27.42
N ILE A 223 -19.85 -44.07 26.36
CA ILE A 223 -21.21 -44.63 26.30
C ILE A 223 -21.16 -46.16 26.44
N SER A 224 -20.28 -46.84 25.70
CA SER A 224 -20.14 -48.30 25.78
C SER A 224 -19.78 -48.80 27.19
N LYS A 225 -18.86 -48.12 27.87
CA LYS A 225 -18.48 -48.41 29.27
C LYS A 225 -19.60 -48.12 30.26
N ALA A 226 -20.43 -47.11 30.01
CA ALA A 226 -21.59 -46.80 30.83
C ALA A 226 -22.74 -47.80 30.63
N GLU A 227 -22.91 -48.33 29.41
CA GLU A 227 -23.92 -49.32 29.06
C GLU A 227 -23.56 -50.74 29.51
N ASN A 228 -22.26 -51.07 29.53
CA ASN A 228 -21.70 -52.32 30.05
C ASN A 228 -20.69 -52.00 31.18
N PRO A 229 -21.14 -51.74 32.41
CA PRO A 229 -20.25 -51.49 33.53
C PRO A 229 -19.32 -52.68 33.74
N PRO A 230 -17.99 -52.49 33.90
CA PRO A 230 -17.09 -53.59 34.20
C PRO A 230 -17.50 -54.25 35.53
N GLU A 231 -17.53 -55.58 35.56
CA GLU A 231 -17.74 -56.34 36.80
C GLU A 231 -16.70 -55.92 37.85
N PRO A 232 -17.09 -55.71 39.12
CA PRO A 232 -16.15 -55.32 40.17
C PRO A 232 -15.06 -56.40 40.31
N PRO A 233 -13.79 -56.03 40.52
CA PRO A 233 -12.71 -57.01 40.65
C PRO A 233 -12.99 -57.90 41.87
N LYS A 234 -13.02 -59.22 41.67
CA LYS A 234 -13.01 -60.19 42.78
C LYS A 234 -11.65 -60.07 43.48
N GLU A 235 -11.66 -59.57 44.71
CA GLU A 235 -10.51 -59.61 45.62
C GLU A 235 -10.22 -61.07 46.00
N GLU A 236 -9.05 -61.59 45.61
CA GLU A 236 -8.45 -62.77 46.25
C GLU A 236 -7.19 -62.36 47.01
N ILE A 237 -7.13 -62.76 48.28
CA ILE A 237 -6.09 -62.44 49.24
C ILE A 237 -5.19 -63.67 49.48
N LYS A 238 -3.86 -63.39 49.58
CA LYS A 238 -2.77 -64.09 50.33
C LYS A 238 -1.85 -65.05 49.51
N PRO A 239 -0.60 -65.32 49.96
CA PRO A 239 0.41 -64.51 50.69
C PRO A 239 1.86 -64.58 50.09
N ILE A 240 2.81 -63.91 50.76
CA ILE A 240 4.19 -63.51 50.37
C ILE A 240 5.28 -64.55 50.72
N ASP A 241 6.37 -64.67 49.92
CA ASP A 241 7.81 -64.66 50.33
C ASP A 241 8.75 -64.96 49.12
N LYS A 242 9.60 -64.01 48.62
CA LYS A 242 11.03 -63.70 48.95
C LYS A 242 12.04 -64.70 48.32
N VAL A 243 13.12 -64.40 47.56
CA VAL A 243 14.17 -63.34 47.59
C VAL A 243 15.01 -63.33 46.26
N ASN A 244 15.52 -62.14 45.87
CA ASN A 244 16.70 -61.73 45.04
C ASN A 244 16.95 -62.36 43.64
N GLU A 245 17.50 -61.65 42.63
CA GLU A 245 18.55 -60.63 42.66
C GLU A 245 18.60 -59.80 41.34
N GLN A 246 18.70 -58.45 41.46
CA GLN A 246 19.45 -57.46 40.63
C GLN A 246 19.24 -57.42 39.09
N LYS A 247 19.25 -56.31 38.34
CA LYS A 247 19.52 -54.85 38.40
C LYS A 247 19.11 -54.35 36.99
N VAL A 248 18.45 -53.21 36.73
CA VAL A 248 18.96 -51.82 36.56
C VAL A 248 17.69 -51.00 36.17
N ILE A 249 17.13 -50.13 37.03
CA ILE A 249 17.32 -48.64 37.11
C ILE A 249 16.76 -47.92 35.87
N HIS A 250 15.90 -46.89 35.87
CA HIS A 250 15.20 -46.03 36.84
C HIS A 250 14.09 -45.31 36.00
N THR A 251 12.89 -44.99 36.47
CA THR A 251 12.63 -43.90 37.43
C THR A 251 11.17 -43.97 37.90
N HIS A 252 10.99 -44.06 39.21
CA HIS A 252 9.77 -43.65 39.91
C HIS A 252 9.64 -42.11 39.83
N SER A 253 8.48 -41.48 39.97
CA SER A 253 7.78 -41.51 41.25
C SER A 253 6.49 -40.68 41.24
N LYS A 254 5.41 -41.39 41.59
CA LYS A 254 4.35 -41.05 42.57
C LYS A 254 3.23 -40.05 42.20
N LEU A 255 2.04 -40.64 42.25
CA LEU A 255 0.81 -40.07 42.79
C LEU A 255 1.03 -39.38 44.15
N VAL A 256 0.47 -38.18 44.28
CA VAL A 256 0.06 -37.58 45.56
C VAL A 256 -1.41 -37.15 45.42
N GLN A 257 -2.15 -37.39 46.50
CA GLN A 257 -3.61 -37.30 46.64
C GLN A 257 -4.13 -35.85 46.67
N LYS A 258 -5.41 -35.71 46.26
CA LYS A 258 -6.45 -34.75 46.68
C LYS A 258 -6.00 -33.37 47.19
N GLN A 259 -6.31 -32.35 46.38
CA GLN A 259 -7.09 -31.18 46.82
C GLN A 259 -7.94 -30.72 45.63
N ALA A 260 -9.25 -30.59 45.84
CA ALA A 260 -10.17 -30.03 44.86
C ALA A 260 -9.79 -28.55 44.62
N LYS A 261 -9.19 -28.26 43.47
CA LYS A 261 -9.13 -26.91 42.92
C LYS A 261 -10.17 -26.86 41.82
N GLU A 262 -11.06 -25.88 41.92
CA GLU A 262 -11.97 -25.50 40.84
C GLU A 262 -11.18 -25.47 39.53
N ILE A 263 -11.57 -26.31 38.57
CA ILE A 263 -10.98 -26.31 37.24
C ILE A 263 -11.52 -25.06 36.56
N GLU A 264 -10.79 -23.95 36.72
CA GLU A 264 -11.09 -22.72 36.01
C GLU A 264 -11.02 -23.02 34.51
N THR A 265 -12.17 -23.07 33.86
CA THR A 265 -12.29 -23.40 32.45
C THR A 265 -11.76 -22.20 31.66
N LEU A 266 -10.55 -22.33 31.12
CA LEU A 266 -9.93 -21.30 30.29
C LEU A 266 -10.41 -21.43 28.84
N TYR A 267 -10.83 -20.31 28.26
CA TYR A 267 -11.24 -20.20 26.86
C TYR A 267 -10.12 -19.51 26.07
N PHE A 268 -9.92 -19.90 24.81
CA PHE A 268 -8.96 -19.23 23.91
C PHE A 268 -9.64 -18.86 22.60
N TYR A 269 -9.13 -17.80 21.96
CA TYR A 269 -9.56 -17.32 20.64
C TYR A 269 -8.33 -17.17 19.76
N GLU A 270 -8.41 -17.62 18.51
CA GLU A 270 -7.43 -17.29 17.48
C GLU A 270 -7.95 -16.11 16.66
N LEU A 271 -7.23 -14.98 16.72
CA LEU A 271 -7.64 -13.73 16.10
C LEU A 271 -6.65 -13.33 14.99
N ARG A 272 -7.17 -13.03 13.81
CA ARG A 272 -6.40 -12.34 12.75
C ARG A 272 -6.76 -10.86 12.76
N VAL A 273 -5.83 -10.03 13.22
CA VAL A 273 -6.00 -8.57 13.25
C VAL A 273 -5.08 -7.90 12.23
N VAL A 274 -5.63 -7.00 11.42
CA VAL A 274 -4.89 -6.20 10.44
C VAL A 274 -5.13 -4.72 10.76
N ALA A 275 -4.07 -4.01 11.10
CA ALA A 275 -4.12 -2.59 11.41
C ALA A 275 -2.79 -1.89 11.06
N ASN A 276 -2.79 -0.56 11.12
CA ASN A 276 -1.54 0.21 11.04
C ASN A 276 -0.68 -0.01 12.31
N GLY A 277 0.60 0.39 12.26
CA GLY A 277 1.55 0.11 13.35
C GLY A 277 1.11 0.70 14.70
N GLU A 278 0.54 1.89 14.70
CA GLU A 278 0.06 2.56 15.91
C GLU A 278 -1.09 1.79 16.59
N ASN A 279 -2.07 1.32 15.83
CA ASN A 279 -3.18 0.55 16.38
C ASN A 279 -2.77 -0.88 16.78
N MET A 280 -1.77 -1.47 16.11
CA MET A 280 -1.23 -2.77 16.50
C MET A 280 -0.45 -2.70 17.83
N LEU A 281 0.21 -1.58 18.12
CA LEU A 281 0.84 -1.30 19.40
C LEU A 281 -0.19 -1.20 20.53
N LYS A 282 -1.27 -0.43 20.33
CA LYS A 282 -2.37 -0.31 21.29
C LYS A 282 -3.04 -1.66 21.60
N LEU A 283 -3.22 -2.51 20.59
CA LEU A 283 -3.74 -3.87 20.79
C LEU A 283 -2.79 -4.73 21.62
N LYS A 284 -1.48 -4.64 21.36
CA LYS A 284 -0.47 -5.40 22.10
C LYS A 284 -0.47 -5.03 23.58
N GLU A 285 -0.54 -3.74 23.91
CA GLU A 285 -0.63 -3.26 25.29
C GLU A 285 -1.90 -3.77 25.99
N LEU A 286 -3.04 -3.77 25.28
CA LEU A 286 -4.31 -4.24 25.80
C LEU A 286 -4.29 -5.75 26.13
N VAL A 287 -3.71 -6.57 25.25
CA VAL A 287 -3.63 -8.03 25.44
C VAL A 287 -2.52 -8.42 26.44
N GLN A 288 -1.59 -7.52 26.75
CA GLN A 288 -0.59 -7.68 27.80
C GLN A 288 -1.09 -7.31 29.21
N SER A 289 -2.31 -6.76 29.32
CA SER A 289 -2.90 -6.41 30.62
C SER A 289 -3.24 -7.64 31.47
N GLU A 290 -3.40 -7.43 32.78
CA GLU A 290 -3.69 -8.51 33.74
C GLU A 290 -4.97 -9.27 33.35
N GLY A 291 -4.88 -10.61 33.29
CA GLY A 291 -6.00 -11.49 32.98
C GLY A 291 -5.91 -12.20 31.62
N PHE A 292 -4.99 -11.81 30.73
CA PHE A 292 -4.82 -12.44 29.42
C PHE A 292 -3.52 -13.25 29.33
N LYS A 293 -3.59 -14.42 28.70
CA LYS A 293 -2.42 -15.18 28.23
C LYS A 293 -2.42 -15.12 26.70
N TYR A 294 -1.32 -14.67 26.10
CA TYR A 294 -1.21 -14.56 24.65
C TYR A 294 0.13 -15.10 24.13
N GLU A 295 0.09 -15.63 22.91
CA GLU A 295 1.25 -16.11 22.17
C GLU A 295 1.18 -15.57 20.74
N THR A 296 2.32 -15.16 20.16
CA THR A 296 2.37 -14.69 18.78
C THR A 296 2.72 -15.85 17.85
N LEU A 297 1.74 -16.37 17.14
CA LEU A 297 1.91 -17.53 16.25
C LEU A 297 2.58 -17.17 14.91
N ASN A 298 2.29 -15.99 14.33
CA ASN A 298 2.85 -15.55 13.04
C ASN A 298 2.91 -14.01 12.93
N LYS A 299 3.91 -13.46 12.22
CA LYS A 299 4.07 -12.02 11.95
C LYS A 299 4.45 -11.75 10.49
N GLY A 300 3.78 -10.78 9.85
CA GLY A 300 4.05 -10.40 8.46
C GLY A 300 3.47 -9.03 8.11
N ILE A 301 3.87 -8.47 6.97
CA ILE A 301 3.34 -7.20 6.45
C ILE A 301 2.18 -7.51 5.51
N PHE A 302 0.99 -7.01 5.84
CA PHE A 302 -0.17 -7.10 4.96
C PHE A 302 -0.14 -5.92 3.97
N LYS A 303 0.22 -6.18 2.71
CA LYS A 303 0.09 -5.20 1.62
C LYS A 303 -1.35 -5.25 1.11
N LYS A 304 -2.02 -4.09 1.13
CA LYS A 304 -3.37 -3.92 0.60
C LYS A 304 -3.36 -3.95 -0.92
#